data_AF-A0A168AYS2-F1
#
_entry.id   AF-A0A168AYS2-F1
#
_cell.length_a   1.000
_cell.length_b   1.000
_cell.length_c   1.000
_cell.angle_alpha   90.00
_cell.angle_beta   90.00
_cell.angle_gamma   90.00
#
_symmetry.space_group_name_H-M   'P 1'
#
loop_
_entity.id
_entity.type
_entity.pdbx_description
1 polymer ?
#
loop_
_entity_poly.entity_id
_entity_poly.type
_entity_poly.pdbx_seq_one_letter_code
_entity_poly.pdbx_strand_id
1 'polypeptide(L)'
;MATASIHTPNPSHESPPPPPTSTSTLHTHLLRLQSSLEETTSLISSLRTITSEPPLQTQLPAQLDTSRAELSADIRARLHLLDEEFAGCKVRWEVLREVRSGVSGSAARGVGVGAVGGGIAVAKGWVGVGARKTLMLKEDERRKKEEGKGGRDEREREDGEWERVDVLVGLMGEDLKAARTAFRKAEITAKRAIEELRRQQRRSLLHRFDSTITSPTSTSTSISPTNLTPTHTSTSDSTSTPQSPPQQPPHNHPPPNRSLRPSNILSTTSQDITSSLRRTHSLLTSSLSTSHFAQQTLAQSTAALEALTGTYSDLDGLLKSTGNFLDVGRHGGVVGC
;
A
#
# COMPACT_ATOMS: atom_id res chain seq x y z
N MET A 1 9.31 -57.09 -31.15
CA MET A 1 10.16 -56.13 -30.42
C MET A 1 10.63 -55.09 -31.43
N ALA A 2 9.92 -53.96 -31.54
CA ALA A 2 10.20 -52.91 -32.51
C ALA A 2 10.88 -51.74 -31.79
N THR A 3 12.06 -51.37 -32.26
CA THR A 3 12.87 -50.26 -31.77
C THR A 3 12.36 -48.94 -32.34
N ALA A 4 11.71 -48.12 -31.51
CA ALA A 4 11.29 -46.77 -31.88
C ALA A 4 12.48 -45.80 -31.74
N SER A 5 12.93 -45.25 -32.87
CA SER A 5 13.93 -44.18 -32.93
C SER A 5 13.34 -42.87 -32.42
N ILE A 6 13.96 -42.30 -31.39
CA ILE A 6 13.65 -40.97 -30.86
C ILE A 6 14.46 -39.95 -31.69
N HIS A 7 13.76 -39.23 -32.55
CA HIS A 7 14.29 -38.11 -33.33
C HIS A 7 14.27 -36.84 -32.46
N THR A 8 15.44 -36.35 -32.07
CA THR A 8 15.63 -35.08 -31.38
C THR A 8 15.64 -33.93 -32.39
N PRO A 9 14.77 -32.90 -32.26
CA PRO A 9 14.85 -31.74 -33.13
C PRO A 9 15.96 -30.78 -32.67
N ASN A 10 16.68 -30.29 -33.66
CA ASN A 10 17.85 -29.43 -33.61
C ASN A 10 17.50 -27.98 -33.18
N PRO A 11 18.18 -27.37 -32.17
CA PRO A 11 17.97 -25.99 -31.78
C PRO A 11 18.94 -25.07 -32.56
N SER A 12 18.57 -24.64 -33.77
CA SER A 12 19.38 -23.69 -34.54
C SER A 12 18.55 -22.92 -35.56
N HIS A 13 17.74 -21.96 -35.08
CA HIS A 13 17.44 -20.71 -35.78
C HIS A 13 16.55 -19.81 -34.89
N GLU A 14 17.11 -19.28 -33.80
CA GLU A 14 16.48 -18.14 -33.14
C GLU A 14 16.86 -16.88 -33.92
N SER A 15 15.96 -16.46 -34.80
CA SER A 15 16.06 -15.18 -35.51
C SER A 15 16.31 -14.04 -34.50
N PRO A 16 17.19 -13.09 -34.81
CA PRO A 16 17.33 -11.89 -34.00
C PRO A 16 15.98 -11.16 -33.90
N PRO A 17 15.65 -10.59 -32.73
CA PRO A 17 14.39 -9.89 -32.53
C PRO A 17 14.26 -8.75 -33.55
N PRO A 18 13.07 -8.56 -34.17
CA PRO A 18 12.86 -7.46 -35.10
C PRO A 18 13.15 -6.12 -34.41
N PRO A 19 13.76 -5.15 -35.12
CA PRO A 19 14.01 -3.82 -34.58
C PRO A 19 12.70 -3.18 -34.09
N PRO A 20 12.76 -2.27 -33.09
CA PRO A 20 11.58 -1.72 -32.44
C PRO A 20 10.63 -1.11 -33.48
N THR A 21 9.50 -1.76 -33.65
CA THR A 21 8.54 -1.50 -34.71
C THR A 21 7.65 -0.30 -34.35
N SER A 22 7.89 0.81 -35.06
CA SER A 22 6.98 1.94 -35.34
C SER A 22 6.52 2.81 -34.15
N THR A 23 6.56 4.14 -34.36
CA THR A 23 5.98 5.19 -33.49
C THR A 23 4.54 4.91 -33.09
N SER A 24 3.76 4.32 -34.00
CA SER A 24 2.37 3.88 -33.77
C SER A 24 2.23 2.90 -32.60
N THR A 25 3.17 1.97 -32.42
CA THR A 25 3.13 0.98 -31.32
C THR A 25 3.37 1.66 -29.98
N LEU A 26 4.32 2.60 -29.93
CA LEU A 26 4.54 3.40 -28.72
C LEU A 26 3.33 4.26 -28.37
N HIS A 27 2.71 4.88 -29.38
CA HIS A 27 1.52 5.69 -29.18
C HIS A 27 0.37 4.88 -28.57
N THR A 28 0.07 3.68 -29.09
CA THR A 28 -0.97 2.82 -28.50
C THR A 28 -0.64 2.37 -27.08
N HIS A 29 0.62 2.06 -26.79
CA HIS A 29 1.08 1.77 -25.42
C HIS A 29 0.92 2.97 -24.48
N LEU A 30 1.27 4.18 -24.92
CA LEU A 30 1.12 5.39 -24.12
C LEU A 30 -0.34 5.71 -23.82
N LEU A 31 -1.24 5.53 -24.79
CA LEU A 31 -2.69 5.68 -24.54
C LEU A 31 -3.21 4.67 -23.52
N ARG A 32 -2.74 3.42 -23.58
CA ARG A 32 -3.08 2.41 -22.58
C ARG A 32 -2.57 2.79 -21.18
N LEU A 33 -1.35 3.32 -21.09
CA LEU A 33 -0.79 3.83 -19.84
C LEU A 33 -1.61 5.00 -19.29
N GLN A 34 -2.07 5.90 -20.16
CA GLN A 34 -2.93 7.00 -19.79
C GLN A 34 -4.25 6.51 -19.18
N SER A 35 -4.94 5.57 -19.85
CA SER A 35 -6.19 5.01 -19.30
C SER A 35 -5.98 4.32 -17.94
N SER A 36 -4.86 3.62 -17.76
CA SER A 36 -4.52 3.01 -16.48
C SER A 36 -4.18 4.06 -15.41
N LEU A 37 -3.51 5.15 -15.77
CA LEU A 37 -3.27 6.27 -14.88
C LEU A 37 -4.59 6.90 -14.43
N GLU A 38 -5.54 7.13 -15.34
CA GLU A 38 -6.87 7.64 -15.02
C GLU A 38 -7.58 6.76 -13.99
N GLU A 39 -7.50 5.43 -14.14
CA GLU A 39 -8.01 4.49 -13.15
C GLU A 39 -7.34 4.67 -11.77
N THR A 40 -6.01 4.82 -11.72
CA THR A 40 -5.31 5.09 -10.45
C THR A 40 -5.71 6.43 -9.82
N THR A 41 -5.96 7.46 -10.62
CA THR A 41 -6.43 8.76 -10.11
C THR A 41 -7.85 8.69 -9.55
N SER A 42 -8.71 7.83 -10.12
CA SER A 42 -10.03 7.51 -9.58
C SER A 42 -9.90 6.82 -8.21
N LEU A 43 -8.98 5.86 -8.05
CA LEU A 43 -8.70 5.22 -6.77
C LEU A 43 -8.16 6.20 -5.72
N ILE A 44 -7.27 7.13 -6.11
CA ILE A 44 -6.79 8.21 -5.23
C ILE A 44 -7.96 9.09 -4.77
N SER A 45 -8.90 9.38 -5.67
CA SER A 45 -10.10 10.14 -5.35
C SER A 45 -11.02 9.37 -4.38
N SER A 46 -11.19 8.06 -4.58
CA SER A 46 -11.91 7.16 -3.66
C SER A 46 -11.26 7.10 -2.27
N LEU A 47 -9.92 7.05 -2.19
CA LEU A 47 -9.20 7.13 -0.92
C LEU A 47 -9.52 8.43 -0.17
N ARG A 48 -9.68 9.53 -0.92
CA ARG A 48 -10.04 10.84 -0.36
C ARG A 48 -11.50 10.89 0.10
N THR A 49 -12.43 10.27 -0.61
CA THR A 49 -13.85 10.26 -0.22
C THR A 49 -14.06 9.44 1.05
N ILE A 50 -13.48 8.23 1.13
CA ILE A 50 -13.52 7.36 2.33
C ILE A 50 -12.99 8.09 3.57
N THR A 51 -12.05 9.03 3.36
CA THR A 51 -11.45 9.84 4.41
C THR A 51 -12.29 11.06 4.80
N SER A 52 -13.00 11.65 3.83
CA SER A 52 -13.70 12.93 4.01
C SER A 52 -15.11 12.79 4.54
N GLU A 53 -15.70 11.59 4.49
CA GLU A 53 -17.05 11.36 4.98
C GLU A 53 -17.07 11.41 6.52
N PRO A 54 -17.82 12.34 7.13
CA PRO A 54 -17.95 12.39 8.59
C PRO A 54 -18.65 11.11 9.05
N PRO A 55 -18.15 10.43 10.09
CA PRO A 55 -18.69 9.14 10.49
C PRO A 55 -20.11 9.34 11.01
N LEU A 56 -21.08 8.97 10.18
CA LEU A 56 -22.31 8.40 10.72
C LEU A 56 -21.89 7.17 11.52
N GLN A 57 -22.44 7.05 12.73
CA GLN A 57 -21.96 6.33 13.90
C GLN A 57 -21.70 4.81 13.78
N THR A 58 -21.73 4.24 12.58
CA THR A 58 -21.81 2.80 12.35
C THR A 58 -20.50 2.10 11.95
N GLN A 59 -19.47 2.81 11.49
CA GLN A 59 -18.20 2.15 11.12
C GLN A 59 -17.15 2.21 12.24
N LEU A 60 -16.71 1.02 12.68
CA LEU A 60 -15.66 0.86 13.67
C LEU A 60 -14.33 1.35 13.05
N PRO A 61 -13.55 2.22 13.73
CA PRO A 61 -12.32 2.82 13.18
C PRO A 61 -11.31 1.77 12.65
N ALA A 62 -11.28 0.59 13.26
CA ALA A 62 -10.41 -0.50 12.84
C ALA A 62 -10.74 -1.04 11.43
N GLN A 63 -12.01 -1.03 11.02
CA GLN A 63 -12.43 -1.53 9.70
C GLN A 63 -12.11 -0.51 8.60
N LEU A 64 -12.21 0.78 8.93
CA LEU A 64 -11.76 1.87 8.06
C LEU A 64 -10.24 1.83 7.84
N ASP A 65 -9.46 1.51 8.89
CA ASP A 65 -8.00 1.36 8.79
C ASP A 65 -7.61 0.24 7.83
N THR A 66 -8.30 -0.91 7.87
CA THR A 66 -8.01 -2.06 6.99
C THR A 66 -8.32 -1.74 5.54
N SER A 67 -9.52 -1.23 5.24
CA SER A 67 -9.91 -0.88 3.86
C SER A 67 -9.02 0.21 3.27
N ARG A 68 -8.61 1.18 4.10
CA ARG A 68 -7.65 2.21 3.68
C ARG A 68 -6.27 1.63 3.42
N ALA A 69 -5.77 0.76 4.31
CA ALA A 69 -4.45 0.15 4.18
C ALA A 69 -4.37 -0.66 2.88
N GLU A 70 -5.39 -1.46 2.60
CA GLU A 70 -5.53 -2.25 1.38
C GLU A 70 -5.57 -1.36 0.13
N LEU A 71 -6.48 -0.37 0.09
CA LEU A 71 -6.56 0.58 -1.03
C LEU A 71 -5.25 1.34 -1.25
N SER A 72 -4.57 1.74 -0.17
CA SER A 72 -3.27 2.40 -0.27
C SER A 72 -2.17 1.48 -0.78
N ALA A 73 -2.24 0.17 -0.49
CA ALA A 73 -1.29 -0.81 -1.00
C ALA A 73 -1.51 -1.07 -2.49
N ASP A 74 -2.77 -1.21 -2.92
CA ASP A 74 -3.13 -1.36 -4.34
C ASP A 74 -2.68 -0.14 -5.17
N ILE A 75 -2.95 1.09 -4.69
CA ILE A 75 -2.50 2.31 -5.38
C ILE A 75 -0.96 2.35 -5.49
N ARG A 76 -0.21 1.97 -4.44
CA ARG A 76 1.26 1.92 -4.51
C ARG A 76 1.74 0.90 -5.54
N ALA A 77 1.15 -0.29 -5.57
CA ALA A 77 1.51 -1.33 -6.52
C ALA A 77 1.24 -0.90 -7.97
N ARG A 78 0.06 -0.30 -8.23
CA ARG A 78 -0.30 0.22 -9.56
C ARG A 78 0.60 1.37 -10.01
N LEU A 79 0.90 2.33 -9.13
CA LEU A 79 1.85 3.41 -9.46
C LEU A 79 3.25 2.88 -9.76
N HIS A 80 3.72 1.86 -9.03
CA HIS A 80 5.00 1.23 -9.30
C HIS A 80 5.02 0.53 -10.67
N LEU A 81 3.97 -0.23 -11.00
CA LEU A 81 3.86 -0.87 -12.31
C LEU A 81 3.83 0.16 -13.45
N LEU A 82 3.06 1.24 -13.29
CA LEU A 82 3.02 2.34 -14.25
C LEU A 82 4.39 3.00 -14.44
N ASP A 83 5.17 3.13 -13.36
CA ASP A 83 6.54 3.66 -13.41
C ASP A 83 7.47 2.76 -14.24
N GLU A 84 7.39 1.44 -14.05
CA GLU A 84 8.18 0.46 -14.80
C GLU A 84 7.79 0.44 -16.28
N GLU A 85 6.50 0.40 -16.58
CA GLU A 85 6.01 0.39 -17.96
C GLU A 85 6.34 1.73 -18.68
N PHE A 86 6.21 2.86 -17.99
CA PHE A 86 6.59 4.17 -18.53
C PHE A 86 8.10 4.28 -18.75
N ALA A 87 8.93 3.76 -17.83
CA ALA A 87 10.38 3.69 -18.02
C ALA A 87 10.74 2.84 -19.26
N GLY A 88 10.08 1.70 -19.46
CA GLY A 88 10.23 0.88 -20.65
C GLY A 88 9.80 1.60 -21.94
N CYS A 89 8.70 2.35 -21.91
CA CYS A 89 8.29 3.21 -23.03
C CYS A 89 9.32 4.30 -23.33
N LYS A 90 9.89 4.94 -22.31
CA LYS A 90 10.91 5.98 -22.46
C LYS A 90 12.20 5.44 -23.10
N VAL A 91 12.68 4.28 -22.66
CA VAL A 91 13.85 3.63 -23.27
C VAL A 91 13.58 3.27 -24.73
N ARG A 92 12.42 2.66 -25.03
CA ARG A 92 12.05 2.35 -26.42
C ARG A 92 11.97 3.62 -27.29
N TRP A 93 11.46 4.71 -26.73
CA TRP A 93 11.40 6.01 -27.39
C TRP A 93 12.80 6.60 -27.64
N GLU A 94 13.71 6.53 -26.67
CA GLU A 94 15.09 6.99 -26.82
C GLU A 94 15.84 6.20 -27.89
N VAL A 95 15.69 4.87 -27.94
CA VAL A 95 16.28 4.02 -28.99
C VAL A 95 15.73 4.41 -30.36
N LEU A 96 14.41 4.58 -30.48
CA LEU A 96 13.77 5.00 -31.72
C LEU A 96 14.24 6.39 -32.17
N ARG A 97 14.41 7.32 -31.22
CA ARG A 97 14.95 8.66 -31.48
C ARG A 97 16.41 8.60 -31.96
N GLU A 98 17.23 7.74 -31.37
CA GLU A 98 18.64 7.55 -31.78
C GLU A 98 18.73 6.99 -33.20
N VAL A 99 17.92 5.96 -33.52
CA VAL A 99 17.81 5.40 -34.87
C VAL A 99 17.40 6.48 -35.89
N ARG A 100 16.43 7.35 -35.56
CA ARG A 100 16.01 8.47 -36.42
C ARG A 100 17.11 9.53 -36.59
N SER A 101 17.85 9.83 -35.53
CA SER A 101 18.90 10.86 -35.56
C SER A 101 20.08 10.51 -36.47
N GLY A 102 20.17 9.27 -36.96
CA GLY A 102 21.22 8.85 -37.88
C GLY A 102 22.61 8.90 -37.27
N VAL A 103 22.73 8.99 -35.94
CA VAL A 103 24.01 8.91 -35.21
C VAL A 103 24.45 7.44 -35.16
N SER A 104 24.61 6.82 -36.33
CA SER A 104 25.56 5.72 -36.43
C SER A 104 26.94 6.36 -36.30
N GLY A 105 27.69 6.00 -35.25
CA GLY A 105 29.06 6.45 -35.04
C GLY A 105 29.91 6.22 -36.28
N SER A 106 30.07 7.26 -37.11
CA SER A 106 31.12 7.30 -38.12
C SER A 106 32.42 7.62 -37.38
N ALA A 107 33.01 6.58 -36.77
CA ALA A 107 34.40 6.54 -36.40
C ALA A 107 35.26 6.48 -37.68
N ALA A 108 35.23 7.54 -38.47
CA ALA A 108 36.15 7.82 -39.55
C ALA A 108 36.78 9.18 -39.29
N ARG A 109 37.46 9.31 -38.15
CA ARG A 109 38.50 10.34 -37.99
C ARG A 109 39.68 9.93 -38.85
N GLY A 110 39.58 10.27 -40.13
CA GLY A 110 40.71 10.36 -41.02
C GLY A 110 41.79 11.21 -40.38
N VAL A 111 42.97 10.60 -40.27
CA VAL A 111 44.22 11.27 -39.95
C VAL A 111 44.40 12.41 -40.95
N GLY A 112 44.35 13.64 -40.45
CA GLY A 112 44.74 14.81 -41.21
C GLY A 112 46.23 14.74 -41.51
N VAL A 113 46.57 14.68 -42.79
CA VAL A 113 47.89 15.07 -43.28
C VAL A 113 47.67 16.31 -44.13
N GLY A 114 48.16 17.44 -43.62
CA GLY A 114 48.13 18.71 -44.31
C GLY A 114 48.97 18.67 -45.59
N ALA A 115 48.51 19.37 -46.61
CA ALA A 115 49.33 19.78 -47.73
C ALA A 115 49.00 21.24 -48.07
N VAL A 116 50.00 22.07 -47.76
CA VAL A 116 50.16 23.47 -48.10
C VAL A 116 50.50 23.59 -49.60
N GLY A 117 50.08 24.70 -50.22
CA GLY A 117 50.53 25.16 -51.55
C GLY A 117 49.34 25.30 -52.50
N GLY A 118 49.00 26.46 -53.05
CA GLY A 118 49.85 27.55 -53.51
C GLY A 118 49.64 27.69 -55.02
N GLY A 119 48.86 28.70 -55.41
CA GLY A 119 48.91 29.39 -56.71
C GLY A 119 48.64 28.61 -58.01
N ILE A 120 47.72 29.15 -58.83
CA ILE A 120 47.97 29.75 -60.16
C ILE A 120 46.68 29.67 -60.99
N ALA A 121 46.25 30.83 -61.46
CA ALA A 121 45.19 31.00 -62.43
C ALA A 121 45.66 30.60 -63.83
N VAL A 122 44.82 29.90 -64.60
CA VAL A 122 44.81 29.98 -66.07
C VAL A 122 43.37 29.94 -66.55
N ALA A 123 42.93 31.08 -67.09
CA ALA A 123 41.76 31.18 -67.93
C ALA A 123 42.01 30.45 -69.26
N LYS A 124 41.00 29.75 -69.78
CA LYS A 124 40.83 29.48 -71.22
C LYS A 124 39.37 29.21 -71.51
N GLY A 125 38.82 30.05 -72.38
CA GLY A 125 37.45 29.99 -72.85
C GLY A 125 37.17 28.73 -73.66
N TRP A 126 35.92 28.29 -73.60
CA TRP A 126 35.32 27.33 -74.51
C TRP A 126 34.19 28.03 -75.26
N VAL A 127 34.41 28.23 -76.55
CA VAL A 127 33.38 28.60 -77.52
C VAL A 127 32.88 27.30 -78.15
N GLY A 128 31.56 27.12 -78.12
CA GLY A 128 30.78 26.49 -79.18
C GLY A 128 30.92 24.98 -79.39
N VAL A 129 29.81 24.27 -79.20
CA VAL A 129 29.21 23.25 -80.09
C VAL A 129 28.35 22.34 -79.21
N GLY A 130 27.03 22.29 -79.46
CA GLY A 130 26.19 21.22 -78.90
C GLY A 130 24.76 21.58 -78.50
N ALA A 131 24.04 22.37 -79.30
CA ALA A 131 22.61 22.67 -79.10
C ALA A 131 21.65 21.46 -79.31
N ARG A 132 22.10 20.22 -79.08
CA ARG A 132 21.28 19.00 -79.13
C ARG A 132 21.43 18.08 -77.91
N LYS A 133 22.36 18.36 -76.98
CA LYS A 133 22.52 17.61 -75.72
C LYS A 133 21.77 18.24 -74.53
N THR A 134 21.27 19.46 -74.70
CA THR A 134 20.58 20.24 -73.66
C THR A 134 19.10 19.89 -73.48
N LEU A 135 18.49 19.14 -74.40
CA LEU A 135 17.11 18.66 -74.25
C LEU A 135 17.02 17.35 -73.43
N MET A 136 17.95 16.41 -73.62
CA MET A 136 17.97 15.15 -72.85
C MET A 136 18.31 15.35 -71.37
N LEU A 137 19.31 16.18 -71.06
CA LEU A 137 19.68 16.46 -69.66
C LEU A 137 18.58 17.20 -68.89
N LYS A 138 17.69 17.93 -69.59
CA LYS A 138 16.60 18.71 -68.99
C LYS A 138 15.38 17.84 -68.68
N GLU A 139 15.25 16.69 -69.33
CA GLU A 139 14.18 15.71 -69.08
C GLU A 139 14.54 14.79 -67.91
N ASP A 140 15.82 14.42 -67.78
CA ASP A 140 16.36 13.74 -66.59
C ASP A 140 16.28 14.64 -65.33
N GLU A 141 16.51 15.94 -65.48
CA GLU A 141 16.36 16.91 -64.39
C GLU A 141 14.89 17.09 -63.97
N ARG A 142 13.93 16.95 -64.90
CA ARG A 142 12.49 16.95 -64.57
C ARG A 142 12.06 15.67 -63.87
N ARG A 143 12.55 14.49 -64.30
CA ARG A 143 12.29 13.22 -63.60
C ARG A 143 12.86 13.22 -62.17
N LYS A 144 14.08 13.74 -61.98
CA LYS A 144 14.67 13.94 -60.64
C LYS A 144 13.88 14.92 -59.76
N LYS A 145 13.22 15.91 -60.35
CA LYS A 145 12.40 16.90 -59.63
C LYS A 145 11.04 16.35 -59.19
N GLU A 146 10.49 15.38 -59.91
CA GLU A 146 9.22 14.73 -59.57
C GLU A 146 9.41 13.62 -58.51
N GLU A 147 10.51 12.85 -58.56
CA GLU A 147 10.83 11.84 -57.54
C GLU A 147 11.21 12.45 -56.16
N GLY A 148 11.80 13.64 -56.14
CA GLY A 148 12.19 14.32 -54.89
C GLY A 148 11.04 14.97 -54.10
N LYS A 149 9.85 15.11 -54.70
CA LYS A 149 8.73 15.83 -54.08
C LYS A 149 7.90 14.92 -53.15
N GLY A 150 7.66 13.67 -53.53
CA GLY A 150 6.90 12.71 -52.71
C GLY A 150 7.58 12.37 -51.38
N GLY A 151 8.90 12.13 -51.40
CA GLY A 151 9.66 11.79 -50.19
C GLY A 151 9.90 12.96 -49.22
N ARG A 152 9.51 14.19 -49.57
CA ARG A 152 9.54 15.34 -48.64
C ARG A 152 8.25 15.39 -47.82
N ASP A 153 7.11 15.21 -48.48
CA ASP A 153 5.79 15.23 -47.87
C ASP A 153 5.55 14.03 -46.92
N GLU A 154 6.20 12.88 -47.17
CA GLU A 154 6.17 11.73 -46.27
C GLU A 154 7.01 11.95 -45.01
N ARG A 155 8.22 12.51 -45.16
CA ARG A 155 9.09 12.85 -44.01
C ARG A 155 8.45 13.91 -43.11
N GLU A 156 7.85 14.95 -43.68
CA GLU A 156 7.14 15.97 -42.90
C GLU A 156 5.94 15.39 -42.12
N ARG A 157 5.25 14.37 -42.68
CA ARG A 157 4.19 13.65 -41.95
C ARG A 157 4.74 12.83 -40.80
N GLU A 158 5.79 12.05 -41.05
CA GLU A 158 6.46 11.24 -40.02
C GLU A 158 6.98 12.12 -38.90
N ASP A 159 7.66 13.21 -39.22
CA ASP A 159 8.21 14.19 -38.27
C ASP A 159 7.13 14.72 -37.31
N GLY A 160 5.93 15.02 -37.84
CA GLY A 160 4.79 15.42 -37.03
C GLY A 160 4.26 14.32 -36.10
N GLU A 161 4.40 13.03 -36.46
CA GLU A 161 4.04 11.92 -35.56
C GLU A 161 5.04 11.78 -34.42
N TRP A 162 6.32 11.98 -34.69
CA TRP A 162 7.36 11.94 -33.68
C TRP A 162 7.19 13.05 -32.64
N GLU A 163 6.90 14.27 -33.08
CA GLU A 163 6.63 15.39 -32.17
C GLU A 163 5.41 15.11 -31.27
N ARG A 164 4.34 14.52 -31.83
CA ARG A 164 3.17 14.11 -31.02
C ARG A 164 3.54 13.09 -29.94
N VAL A 165 4.35 12.09 -30.28
CA VAL A 165 4.79 11.07 -29.31
C VAL A 165 5.72 11.69 -28.26
N ASP A 166 6.61 12.62 -28.62
CA ASP A 166 7.51 13.29 -27.66
C ASP A 166 6.71 14.10 -26.62
N VAL A 167 5.72 14.87 -27.09
CA VAL A 167 4.81 15.62 -26.22
C VAL A 167 4.03 14.68 -25.29
N LEU A 168 3.53 13.56 -25.82
CA LEU A 168 2.79 12.58 -25.02
C LEU A 168 3.66 11.91 -23.95
N VAL A 169 4.91 11.55 -24.27
CA VAL A 169 5.87 11.00 -23.30
C VAL A 169 6.18 12.04 -22.22
N GLY A 170 6.35 13.31 -22.59
CA GLY A 170 6.56 14.41 -21.65
C GLY A 170 5.37 14.58 -20.70
N LEU A 171 4.16 14.69 -21.25
CA LEU A 171 2.92 14.85 -20.50
C LEU A 171 2.68 13.68 -19.54
N MET A 172 2.81 12.44 -20.00
CA MET A 172 2.68 11.25 -19.15
C MET A 172 3.66 11.26 -17.97
N GLY A 173 4.88 11.75 -18.19
CA GLY A 173 5.87 11.90 -17.13
C GLY A 173 5.48 12.97 -16.10
N GLU A 174 4.76 14.01 -16.49
CA GLU A 174 4.21 15.02 -15.59
C GLU A 174 2.98 14.51 -14.83
N ASP A 175 2.07 13.82 -15.52
CA ASP A 175 0.85 13.27 -14.93
C ASP A 175 1.17 12.20 -13.88
N LEU A 176 2.16 11.34 -14.14
CA LEU A 176 2.63 10.34 -13.18
C LEU A 176 3.22 11.00 -11.92
N LYS A 177 3.99 12.09 -12.08
CA LYS A 177 4.49 12.87 -10.94
C LYS A 177 3.33 13.50 -10.18
N ALA A 178 2.37 14.10 -10.87
CA ALA A 178 1.19 14.70 -10.27
C ALA A 178 0.39 13.66 -9.46
N ALA A 179 0.13 12.48 -10.03
CA ALA A 179 -0.54 11.36 -9.38
C ALA A 179 0.17 10.91 -8.10
N ARG A 180 1.51 10.76 -8.12
CA ARG A 180 2.29 10.42 -6.91
C ARG A 180 2.17 11.48 -5.82
N THR A 181 2.24 12.77 -6.18
CA THR A 181 2.09 13.84 -5.18
C THR A 181 0.66 13.90 -4.62
N ALA A 182 -0.35 13.67 -5.47
CA ALA A 182 -1.75 13.60 -5.06
C ALA A 182 -1.98 12.43 -4.10
N PHE A 183 -1.45 11.24 -4.42
CA PHE A 183 -1.51 10.07 -3.56
C PHE A 183 -0.87 10.34 -2.19
N ARG A 184 0.34 10.91 -2.16
CA ARG A 184 1.02 11.23 -0.89
C ARG A 184 0.21 12.21 -0.04
N LYS A 185 -0.37 13.24 -0.66
CA LYS A 185 -1.27 14.19 0.02
C LYS A 185 -2.52 13.51 0.56
N ALA A 186 -3.16 12.65 -0.24
CA ALA A 186 -4.32 11.88 0.17
C ALA A 186 -4.00 10.95 1.34
N GLU A 187 -2.86 10.25 1.30
CA GLU A 187 -2.43 9.35 2.37
C GLU A 187 -2.16 10.09 3.69
N ILE A 188 -1.48 11.24 3.65
CA ILE A 188 -1.24 12.06 4.84
C ILE A 188 -2.57 12.57 5.41
N THR A 189 -3.47 13.04 4.55
CA THR A 189 -4.79 13.54 4.96
C THR A 189 -5.61 12.43 5.59
N ALA A 190 -5.59 11.23 5.01
CA ALA A 190 -6.24 10.04 5.55
C ALA A 190 -5.68 9.62 6.91
N LYS A 191 -4.36 9.65 7.10
CA LYS A 191 -3.73 9.38 8.40
C LYS A 191 -4.18 10.39 9.45
N ARG A 192 -4.18 11.68 9.11
CA ARG A 192 -4.60 12.76 10.03
C ARG A 192 -6.08 12.66 10.39
N ALA A 193 -6.95 12.38 9.44
CA ALA A 193 -8.39 12.28 9.67
C ALA A 193 -8.73 11.14 10.65
N ILE A 194 -8.12 9.97 10.49
CA ILE A 194 -8.35 8.83 11.40
C ILE A 194 -7.79 9.11 12.79
N GLU A 195 -6.61 9.73 12.88
CA GLU A 195 -6.10 10.16 14.19
C GLU A 195 -7.03 11.15 14.87
N GLU A 196 -7.62 12.07 14.11
CA GLU A 196 -8.60 13.01 14.66
C GLU A 196 -9.87 12.27 15.11
N LEU A 197 -10.34 11.28 14.36
CA LEU A 197 -11.44 10.42 14.78
C LEU A 197 -11.14 9.71 16.10
N ARG A 198 -9.94 9.12 16.24
CA ARG A 198 -9.50 8.49 17.50
C ARG A 198 -9.36 9.51 18.63
N ARG A 199 -8.99 10.76 18.35
CA ARG A 199 -8.98 11.85 19.35
C ARG A 199 -10.40 12.20 19.77
N GLN A 200 -11.34 12.31 18.83
CA GLN A 200 -12.75 12.58 19.12
C GLN A 200 -13.37 11.48 19.98
N GLN A 201 -13.13 10.20 19.65
CA GLN A 201 -13.58 9.07 20.47
C GLN A 201 -13.01 9.09 21.88
N ARG A 202 -11.72 9.42 22.04
CA ARG A 202 -11.13 9.59 23.37
C ARG A 202 -11.74 10.76 24.14
N ARG A 203 -11.98 11.90 23.48
CA ARG A 203 -12.64 13.07 24.08
C ARG A 203 -14.07 12.74 24.53
N SER A 204 -14.86 12.01 23.73
CA SER A 204 -16.22 11.64 24.12
C SER A 204 -16.27 10.68 25.30
N LEU A 205 -15.32 9.74 25.38
CA LEU A 205 -15.19 8.86 26.54
C LEU A 205 -14.83 9.66 27.80
N LEU A 206 -13.90 10.62 27.70
CA LEU A 206 -13.56 11.50 28.82
C LEU A 206 -14.75 12.32 29.31
N HIS A 207 -15.52 12.95 28.41
CA HIS A 207 -16.73 13.69 28.79
C HIS A 207 -17.76 12.80 29.51
N ARG A 208 -17.90 11.54 29.09
CA ARG A 208 -18.75 10.56 29.76
C ARG A 208 -18.25 10.22 31.16
N PHE A 209 -16.93 10.08 31.35
CA PHE A 209 -16.34 9.86 32.68
C PHE A 209 -16.49 11.09 33.59
N ASP A 210 -16.17 12.29 33.12
CA ASP A 210 -16.27 13.52 33.92
C ASP A 210 -17.72 13.79 34.37
N SER A 211 -18.71 13.47 33.53
CA SER A 211 -20.14 13.58 33.90
C SER A 211 -20.54 12.66 35.06
N THR A 212 -19.90 11.49 35.20
CA THR A 212 -20.16 10.57 36.33
C THR A 212 -19.53 11.05 37.64
N ILE A 213 -18.42 11.78 37.58
CA ILE A 213 -17.70 12.27 38.76
C ILE A 213 -18.29 13.60 39.26
N THR A 214 -18.85 14.41 38.35
CA THR A 214 -19.33 15.77 38.68
C THR A 214 -20.84 15.84 38.96
N SER A 215 -21.52 14.71 39.09
CA SER A 215 -22.89 14.68 39.62
C SER A 215 -22.84 14.80 41.15
N PRO A 216 -23.34 15.91 41.75
CA PRO A 216 -23.33 16.07 43.20
C PRO A 216 -24.23 15.02 43.85
N THR A 217 -23.64 14.32 44.81
CA THR A 217 -24.30 13.64 45.93
C THR A 217 -25.59 14.35 46.34
N SER A 218 -26.73 13.72 46.05
CA SER A 218 -28.01 13.99 46.71
C SER A 218 -28.91 12.79 46.46
N THR A 219 -28.76 11.74 47.27
CA THR A 219 -29.85 10.99 47.92
C THR A 219 -29.20 10.04 48.93
N SER A 220 -29.33 10.39 50.21
CA SER A 220 -29.15 9.46 51.32
C SER A 220 -30.11 8.28 51.14
N THR A 221 -29.58 7.07 50.98
CA THR A 221 -30.28 5.86 51.40
C THR A 221 -29.28 4.96 52.11
N SER A 222 -29.36 5.05 53.43
CA SER A 222 -28.81 4.09 54.39
C SER A 222 -29.26 2.67 54.03
N ILE A 223 -28.32 1.79 53.69
CA ILE A 223 -28.51 0.35 53.91
C ILE A 223 -27.17 -0.23 54.38
N SER A 224 -27.14 -0.54 55.67
CA SER A 224 -26.11 -1.34 56.33
C SER A 224 -25.99 -2.72 55.69
N PRO A 225 -24.77 -3.29 55.63
CA PRO A 225 -24.59 -4.72 55.75
C PRO A 225 -23.98 -5.03 57.11
N THR A 226 -24.80 -5.59 57.99
CA THR A 226 -24.41 -6.26 59.21
C THR A 226 -23.50 -7.46 58.91
N ASN A 227 -22.40 -7.55 59.67
CA ASN A 227 -21.73 -8.74 60.20
C ASN A 227 -21.80 -10.04 59.38
N LEU A 228 -20.63 -10.61 59.06
CA LEU A 228 -20.18 -11.88 59.65
C LEU A 228 -18.65 -12.00 59.57
N THR A 229 -18.05 -12.15 60.76
CA THR A 229 -16.69 -12.58 61.09
C THR A 229 -16.41 -14.01 60.56
N PRO A 230 -15.14 -14.44 60.37
CA PRO A 230 -14.39 -15.00 61.51
C PRO A 230 -12.89 -14.62 61.58
N THR A 231 -12.53 -14.27 62.81
CA THR A 231 -11.25 -14.40 63.54
C THR A 231 -10.16 -15.34 63.02
N HIS A 232 -8.95 -14.80 62.85
CA HIS A 232 -7.65 -15.27 63.41
C HIS A 232 -6.62 -14.11 63.33
N THR A 233 -6.40 -13.37 64.42
CA THR A 233 -5.30 -13.52 65.43
C THR A 233 -3.90 -13.16 64.94
N SER A 234 -3.42 -12.02 65.47
CA SER A 234 -2.04 -11.71 65.88
C SER A 234 -1.03 -11.47 64.74
N THR A 235 -0.26 -10.38 64.71
CA THR A 235 0.67 -9.97 65.77
C THR A 235 1.19 -8.55 65.48
N SER A 236 1.34 -7.79 66.57
CA SER A 236 1.98 -6.49 66.78
C SER A 236 3.19 -6.15 65.90
N ASP A 237 3.33 -4.88 65.48
CA ASP A 237 4.26 -3.97 66.17
C ASP A 237 3.96 -2.48 65.92
N SER A 238 4.22 -1.69 66.95
CA SER A 238 4.08 -0.22 67.00
C SER A 238 5.32 0.41 66.35
N THR A 239 5.34 1.66 65.88
CA THR A 239 5.74 2.83 66.71
C THR A 239 5.81 4.11 65.85
N SER A 240 5.33 5.22 66.45
CA SER A 240 5.62 6.65 66.24
C SER A 240 5.20 7.42 64.97
N THR A 241 4.12 8.20 65.15
CA THR A 241 3.84 9.62 64.81
C THR A 241 5.04 10.61 64.80
N PRO A 242 4.88 11.93 64.50
CA PRO A 242 4.00 12.66 63.54
C PRO A 242 4.71 13.87 62.83
N GLN A 243 4.23 14.37 61.69
CA GLN A 243 4.19 15.83 61.38
C GLN A 243 3.61 16.15 59.99
N SER A 244 2.70 17.13 59.94
CA SER A 244 2.26 17.84 58.74
C SER A 244 3.00 19.20 58.61
N PRO A 245 2.64 20.05 57.63
CA PRO A 245 3.28 20.30 56.33
C PRO A 245 4.14 21.59 56.30
N PRO A 246 4.74 21.97 55.16
CA PRO A 246 4.25 23.21 54.55
C PRO A 246 4.28 23.27 53.01
N GLN A 247 3.23 23.89 52.46
CA GLN A 247 3.25 24.94 51.44
C GLN A 247 4.14 24.75 50.20
N GLN A 248 3.51 24.43 49.07
CA GLN A 248 4.05 24.76 47.74
C GLN A 248 3.74 26.22 47.40
N PRO A 249 4.71 27.04 46.97
CA PRO A 249 4.44 28.33 46.33
C PRO A 249 4.22 28.16 44.81
N PRO A 250 3.48 29.08 44.16
CA PRO A 250 3.14 29.01 42.74
C PRO A 250 4.11 29.82 41.88
N HIS A 251 4.86 29.21 40.95
CA HIS A 251 5.69 29.99 40.01
C HIS A 251 5.71 29.41 38.58
N ASN A 252 4.97 30.09 37.70
CA ASN A 252 5.32 30.58 36.36
C ASN A 252 6.45 29.90 35.56
N HIS A 253 6.11 29.52 34.33
CA HIS A 253 6.99 29.45 33.13
C HIS A 253 7.76 30.79 32.88
N PRO A 254 8.76 30.92 31.96
CA PRO A 254 9.81 30.03 31.38
C PRO A 254 11.24 30.71 31.41
N PRO A 255 12.34 30.12 30.85
CA PRO A 255 12.67 30.22 29.41
C PRO A 255 13.31 28.94 28.78
N PRO A 256 13.47 28.87 27.44
CA PRO A 256 13.93 27.69 26.71
C PRO A 256 15.41 27.79 26.34
N ASN A 257 16.34 27.26 27.14
CA ASN A 257 17.69 26.87 26.67
C ASN A 257 18.56 26.16 27.73
N ARG A 258 18.05 25.12 28.39
CA ARG A 258 18.91 24.28 29.24
C ARG A 258 19.45 23.10 28.43
N SER A 259 20.53 23.38 27.73
CA SER A 259 21.56 22.46 27.24
C SER A 259 21.27 20.98 27.56
N LEU A 260 20.92 20.25 26.50
CA LEU A 260 20.91 18.80 26.36
C LEU A 260 22.28 18.20 26.78
N ARG A 261 22.56 18.12 28.09
CA ARG A 261 23.68 17.32 28.61
C ARG A 261 23.33 15.84 28.38
N PRO A 262 24.22 15.04 27.76
CA PRO A 262 23.93 13.63 27.42
C PRO A 262 23.54 12.78 28.64
N SER A 263 24.02 13.14 29.84
CA SER A 263 23.70 12.43 31.09
C SER A 263 22.23 12.52 31.51
N ASN A 264 21.58 13.68 31.32
CA ASN A 264 20.17 13.86 31.66
C ASN A 264 19.25 13.20 30.63
N ILE A 265 19.69 13.14 29.37
CA ILE A 265 18.99 12.41 28.31
C ILE A 265 19.04 10.92 28.63
N LEU A 266 20.21 10.39 29.02
CA LEU A 266 20.37 8.97 29.35
C LEU A 266 19.58 8.56 30.60
N SER A 267 19.52 9.41 31.63
CA SER A 267 18.71 9.14 32.82
C SER A 267 17.21 9.24 32.55
N THR A 268 16.80 10.16 31.67
CA THR A 268 15.40 10.29 31.27
C THR A 268 14.99 9.13 30.36
N THR A 269 15.81 8.74 29.38
CA THR A 269 15.53 7.58 28.53
C THR A 269 15.58 6.28 29.31
N SER A 270 16.48 6.11 30.29
CA SER A 270 16.47 4.91 31.14
C SER A 270 15.20 4.85 32.00
N GLN A 271 14.73 6.00 32.51
CA GLN A 271 13.47 6.09 33.24
C GLN A 271 12.26 5.80 32.34
N ASP A 272 12.27 6.29 31.09
CA ASP A 272 11.22 6.03 30.11
C ASP A 272 11.19 4.57 29.69
N ILE A 273 12.35 3.95 29.42
CA ILE A 273 12.46 2.51 29.15
C ILE A 273 11.93 1.70 30.34
N THR A 274 12.31 2.08 31.56
CA THR A 274 11.87 1.39 32.79
C THR A 274 10.35 1.52 32.98
N SER A 275 9.77 2.70 32.70
CA SER A 275 8.32 2.89 32.79
C SER A 275 7.57 2.13 31.68
N SER A 276 8.12 2.10 30.45
CA SER A 276 7.59 1.32 29.34
C SER A 276 7.59 -0.17 29.65
N LEU A 277 8.69 -0.70 30.20
CA LEU A 277 8.80 -2.10 30.57
C LEU A 277 7.83 -2.50 31.69
N ARG A 278 7.64 -1.62 32.68
CA ARG A 278 6.63 -1.82 33.74
C ARG A 278 5.22 -1.82 33.16
N ARG A 279 4.92 -0.92 32.23
CA ARG A 279 3.61 -0.87 31.54
C ARG A 279 3.36 -2.13 30.71
N THR A 280 4.35 -2.61 29.96
CA THR A 280 4.22 -3.86 29.20
C THR A 280 4.05 -5.05 30.13
N HIS A 281 4.78 -5.08 31.25
CA HIS A 281 4.63 -6.12 32.25
C HIS A 281 3.20 -6.14 32.82
N SER A 282 2.68 -4.98 33.26
CA SER A 282 1.30 -4.88 33.74
C SER A 282 0.27 -5.33 32.70
N LEU A 283 0.48 -5.00 31.42
CA LEU A 283 -0.39 -5.46 30.33
C LEU A 283 -0.31 -6.98 30.14
N LEU A 284 0.89 -7.57 30.05
CA LEU A 284 1.07 -9.01 29.90
C LEU A 284 0.47 -9.80 31.07
N THR A 285 0.66 -9.33 32.31
CA THR A 285 0.04 -9.96 33.48
C THR A 285 -1.48 -9.90 33.41
N SER A 286 -2.06 -8.77 32.98
CA SER A 286 -3.52 -8.66 32.82
C SER A 286 -4.07 -9.56 31.71
N SER A 287 -3.35 -9.69 30.59
CA SER A 287 -3.73 -10.58 29.50
C SER A 287 -3.61 -12.05 29.88
N LEU A 288 -2.56 -12.44 30.61
CA LEU A 288 -2.39 -13.79 31.12
C LEU A 288 -3.49 -14.16 32.14
N SER A 289 -3.83 -13.24 33.05
CA SER A 289 -4.93 -13.44 34.00
C SER A 289 -6.28 -13.62 33.29
N THR A 290 -6.54 -12.82 32.25
CA THR A 290 -7.75 -12.92 31.44
C THR A 290 -7.79 -14.24 30.66
N SER A 291 -6.66 -14.67 30.09
CA SER A 291 -6.56 -15.96 29.39
C SER A 291 -6.77 -17.15 30.32
N HIS A 292 -6.19 -17.11 31.52
CA HIS A 292 -6.37 -18.15 32.52
C HIS A 292 -7.85 -18.24 32.96
N PHE A 293 -8.49 -17.09 33.18
CA PHE A 293 -9.92 -17.05 33.49
C PHE A 293 -10.75 -17.66 32.36
N ALA A 294 -10.50 -17.28 31.10
CA ALA A 294 -11.21 -17.84 29.95
C ALA A 294 -11.01 -19.37 29.84
N GLN A 295 -9.79 -19.86 30.05
CA GLN A 295 -9.51 -21.30 30.08
C GLN A 295 -10.25 -22.01 31.21
N GLN A 296 -10.27 -21.42 32.41
CA GLN A 296 -10.99 -21.96 33.56
C GLN A 296 -12.51 -21.99 33.29
N THR A 297 -13.08 -20.93 32.71
CA THR A 297 -14.50 -20.89 32.34
C THR A 297 -14.83 -21.93 31.28
N LEU A 298 -13.97 -22.12 30.28
CA LEU A 298 -14.15 -23.17 29.28
C LEU A 298 -14.10 -24.56 29.93
N ALA A 299 -13.09 -24.84 30.75
CA ALA A 299 -12.97 -26.10 31.47
C ALA A 299 -14.19 -26.37 32.36
N GLN A 300 -14.67 -25.36 33.09
CA GLN A 300 -15.90 -25.44 33.89
C GLN A 300 -17.14 -25.69 33.03
N SER A 301 -17.25 -25.03 31.88
CA SER A 301 -18.38 -25.24 30.96
C SER A 301 -18.37 -26.65 30.36
N THR A 302 -17.20 -27.17 29.99
CA THR A 302 -17.04 -28.53 29.47
C THR A 302 -17.38 -29.56 30.54
N ALA A 303 -16.91 -29.38 31.77
CA ALA A 303 -17.24 -30.27 32.89
C ALA A 303 -18.75 -30.25 33.23
N ALA A 304 -19.39 -29.07 33.17
CA ALA A 304 -20.83 -28.96 33.38
C ALA A 304 -21.64 -29.67 32.28
N LEU A 305 -21.21 -29.60 31.02
CA LEU A 305 -21.85 -30.32 29.91
C LEU A 305 -21.70 -31.84 30.03
N GLU A 306 -20.54 -32.32 30.49
CA GLU A 306 -20.33 -33.74 30.77
C GLU A 306 -21.27 -34.23 31.88
N ALA A 307 -21.38 -33.48 32.98
CA ALA A 307 -22.31 -33.78 34.06
C ALA A 307 -23.78 -33.82 33.56
N LEU A 308 -24.18 -32.85 32.72
CA LEU A 308 -25.53 -32.81 32.16
C LEU A 308 -25.79 -34.03 31.25
N THR A 309 -24.82 -34.38 30.40
CA THR A 309 -24.89 -35.56 29.53
C THR A 309 -25.04 -36.84 30.34
N GLY A 310 -24.30 -36.97 31.45
CA GLY A 310 -24.47 -38.06 32.42
C GLY A 310 -25.89 -38.13 32.97
N THR A 311 -26.42 -37.01 33.50
CA THR A 311 -27.78 -36.96 34.05
C THR A 311 -28.87 -37.29 33.04
N TYR A 312 -28.72 -36.91 31.77
CA TYR A 312 -29.67 -37.26 30.72
C TYR A 312 -29.56 -38.74 30.30
N SER A 313 -28.35 -39.31 30.30
CA SER A 313 -28.18 -40.75 30.03
C SER A 313 -28.78 -41.61 31.15
N ASP A 314 -28.65 -41.16 32.40
CA ASP A 314 -29.27 -41.83 33.56
C ASP A 314 -30.80 -41.77 33.48
N LEU A 315 -31.35 -40.62 33.07
CA LEU A 315 -32.78 -40.44 32.86
C LEU A 315 -33.30 -41.31 31.70
N ASP A 316 -32.57 -41.40 30.59
CA ASP A 316 -32.87 -42.33 29.49
C ASP A 316 -32.83 -43.79 29.95
N GLY A 317 -31.89 -44.15 30.82
CA GLY A 317 -31.83 -45.45 31.49
C GLY A 317 -33.08 -45.74 32.33
N LEU A 318 -33.55 -44.77 33.12
CA LEU A 318 -34.78 -44.88 33.90
C LEU A 318 -36.04 -44.94 33.01
N LEU A 319 -36.08 -44.17 31.92
CA LEU A 319 -37.18 -44.22 30.95
C LEU A 319 -37.23 -45.57 30.23
N LYS A 320 -36.09 -46.13 29.81
CA LYS A 320 -36.02 -47.48 29.25
C LYS A 320 -36.40 -48.55 30.27
N SER A 321 -35.97 -48.40 31.52
CA SER A 321 -36.35 -49.31 32.61
C SER A 321 -37.86 -49.30 32.89
N THR A 322 -38.46 -48.11 32.97
CA THR A 322 -39.92 -47.94 33.15
C THR A 322 -40.72 -48.40 31.93
N GLY A 323 -40.20 -48.18 30.72
CA GLY A 323 -40.78 -48.70 29.47
C GLY A 323 -40.77 -50.24 29.40
N ASN A 324 -39.64 -50.87 29.74
CA ASN A 324 -39.57 -52.34 29.84
C ASN A 324 -40.55 -52.88 30.89
N PHE A 325 -40.73 -52.18 32.00
CA PHE A 325 -41.72 -52.58 33.01
C PHE A 325 -43.17 -52.50 32.47
N LEU A 326 -43.49 -51.44 31.71
CA LEU A 326 -44.81 -51.29 31.09
C LEU A 326 -45.06 -52.29 29.94
N ASP A 327 -44.01 -52.67 29.20
CA ASP A 327 -44.10 -53.68 28.13
C ASP A 327 -44.28 -55.10 28.69
N VAL A 328 -43.60 -55.44 29.79
CA VAL A 328 -43.82 -56.68 30.54
C VAL A 328 -45.26 -56.76 31.09
N GLY A 329 -45.85 -55.62 31.49
CA GLY A 329 -47.26 -55.53 31.89
C GLY A 329 -48.26 -55.74 30.75
N ARG A 330 -47.85 -55.57 29.48
CA ARG A 330 -48.74 -55.67 28.31
C ARG A 330 -48.73 -57.05 27.65
N HIS A 331 -47.72 -57.87 27.91
CA HIS A 331 -47.64 -59.27 27.43
C HIS A 331 -48.09 -60.33 28.44
N GLY A 332 -48.46 -59.96 29.67
CA GLY A 332 -48.95 -60.87 30.73
C GLY A 332 -50.47 -61.07 30.80
N GLY A 333 -51.22 -60.71 29.76
CA GLY A 333 -52.69 -60.71 29.73
C GLY A 333 -53.32 -61.61 28.67
N VAL A 334 -52.72 -62.77 28.36
CA VAL A 334 -53.39 -63.88 27.65
C VAL A 334 -52.93 -65.20 28.28
N VAL A 335 -53.56 -65.57 29.40
CA VAL A 335 -53.68 -66.97 29.80
C VAL A 335 -55.17 -67.29 29.73
N GLY A 336 -55.55 -68.00 28.67
CA GLY A 336 -56.84 -68.65 28.55
C GLY A 336 -56.72 -70.13 28.91
N CYS A 337 -57.83 -70.65 29.45
CA CYS A 337 -58.15 -72.05 29.80
C CYS A 337 -57.67 -72.54 31.17
#